data_AF-A0A2M9P5X2-F1
#
_entry.id   AF-A0A2M9P5X2-F1
#
_cell.length_a   1.000
_cell.length_b   1.000
_cell.length_c   1.000
_cell.angle_alpha   90.00
_cell.angle_beta   90.00
_cell.angle_gamma   90.00
#
_symmetry.space_group_name_H-M   'P 1'
#
loop_
_entity.id
_entity.type
_entity.pdbx_description
1 polymer ?
#
loop_
_entity_poly.entity_id
_entity_poly.type
_entity_poly.pdbx_seq_one_letter_code
_entity_poly.pdbx_strand_id
1 'polypeptide(L)'
;RAKIFQASTSEVYGDPSQHPQTEEYWGNVNPVGPRSCYDEGKRCAETLFFDYRRQHDLRVKVARIFNTYGPRMHPNDGRVVSNFIARAKIFQASTSEVYGDPSQHPQTEEYWGNVNPV
;
A
#
# COMPACT_ATOMS: atom_id res chain seq x y z
N ARG A 1 18.06 5.79 -29.33
CA ARG A 1 17.43 4.70 -28.53
C ARG A 1 17.15 5.21 -27.12
N ALA A 2 15.88 5.23 -26.71
CA ALA A 2 15.47 5.66 -25.36
C ALA A 2 15.79 4.59 -24.29
N LYS A 3 15.94 5.01 -23.04
CA LYS A 3 16.01 4.11 -21.87
C LYS A 3 14.62 4.04 -21.28
N ILE A 4 14.15 2.83 -20.96
CA ILE A 4 12.82 2.65 -20.39
C ILE A 4 12.95 2.18 -18.94
N PHE A 5 12.21 2.82 -18.05
CA PHE A 5 12.09 2.46 -16.66
C PHE A 5 10.65 2.01 -16.38
N GLN A 6 10.51 0.82 -15.81
CA GLN A 6 9.23 0.28 -15.40
C GLN A 6 9.16 0.29 -13.88
N ALA A 7 8.13 0.96 -13.36
CA ALA A 7 7.80 0.98 -11.94
C ALA A 7 6.89 -0.21 -11.64
N SER A 8 7.49 -1.30 -11.18
CA SER A 8 6.81 -2.46 -10.63
C SER A 8 6.46 -2.25 -9.15
N THR A 9 6.01 -3.29 -8.48
CA THR A 9 5.49 -3.27 -7.12
C THR A 9 5.99 -4.47 -6.32
N SER A 10 6.06 -4.35 -4.99
CA SER A 10 6.27 -5.50 -4.11
C SER A 10 5.12 -6.53 -4.17
N GLU A 11 3.93 -6.14 -4.64
CA GLU A 11 2.78 -7.06 -4.78
C GLU A 11 3.05 -8.21 -5.77
N VAL A 12 4.05 -8.10 -6.66
CA VAL A 12 4.45 -9.22 -7.52
C VAL A 12 4.96 -10.43 -6.74
N TYR A 13 5.35 -10.24 -5.48
CA TYR A 13 5.73 -11.31 -4.57
C TYR A 13 4.53 -12.02 -3.92
N GLY A 14 3.34 -11.40 -3.92
CA GLY A 14 2.11 -11.98 -3.37
C GLY A 14 2.18 -12.27 -1.87
N ASP A 15 1.89 -13.50 -1.48
CA ASP A 15 2.00 -14.02 -0.11
C ASP A 15 3.30 -14.85 0.06
N PRO A 16 4.46 -14.19 0.30
CA PRO A 16 5.76 -14.83 0.21
C PRO A 16 6.00 -15.81 1.35
N SER A 17 6.50 -17.00 1.02
CA SER A 17 6.94 -18.02 1.99
C SER A 17 8.34 -17.76 2.57
N GLN A 18 8.98 -16.65 2.19
CA GLN A 18 10.36 -16.33 2.53
C GLN A 18 10.48 -14.86 2.97
N HIS A 19 11.40 -14.60 3.91
CA HIS A 19 11.73 -13.26 4.38
C HIS A 19 13.25 -13.17 4.65
N PRO A 20 13.96 -12.15 4.10
CA PRO A 20 13.47 -11.05 3.25
C PRO A 20 13.10 -11.51 1.82
N GLN A 21 12.28 -10.74 1.11
CA GLN A 21 11.91 -11.04 -0.27
C GLN A 21 12.98 -10.54 -1.25
N THR A 22 13.76 -11.46 -1.82
CA THR A 22 14.73 -11.15 -2.88
C THR A 22 14.07 -11.11 -4.25
N GLU A 23 14.69 -10.46 -5.23
CA GLU A 23 14.18 -10.40 -6.60
C GLU A 23 14.18 -11.76 -7.32
N GLU A 24 14.99 -12.71 -6.84
CA GLU A 24 15.03 -14.10 -7.32
C GLU A 24 13.75 -14.88 -6.95
N TYR A 25 13.03 -14.46 -5.91
CA TYR A 25 11.78 -15.07 -5.53
C TYR A 25 10.69 -14.81 -6.59
N TRP A 26 10.07 -15.87 -7.09
CA TRP A 26 9.07 -15.80 -8.16
C TRP A 26 7.72 -15.22 -7.72
N GLY A 27 7.45 -15.16 -6.42
CA GLY A 27 6.16 -14.74 -5.88
C GLY A 27 5.14 -15.86 -5.78
N ASN A 28 4.22 -15.71 -4.83
CA ASN A 28 3.08 -16.60 -4.61
C ASN A 28 1.79 -15.78 -4.71
N VAL A 29 1.29 -15.62 -5.93
CA VAL A 29 0.15 -14.76 -6.26
C VAL A 29 -1.02 -15.61 -6.74
N ASN A 30 -2.24 -15.29 -6.31
CA ASN A 30 -3.46 -15.93 -6.79
C ASN A 30 -3.95 -15.23 -8.08
N PRO A 31 -3.96 -15.91 -9.25
CA PRO A 31 -4.29 -15.27 -10.53
C PRO A 31 -5.78 -14.94 -10.71
N VAL A 32 -6.67 -15.48 -9.86
CA VAL A 32 -8.13 -15.27 -9.97
C VAL A 32 -8.73 -14.55 -8.76
N GLY A 33 -7.89 -14.14 -7.80
CA GLY A 33 -8.34 -13.37 -6.64
C GLY A 33 -8.85 -11.97 -7.02
N PRO A 34 -9.61 -11.30 -6.15
CA PRO A 34 -10.16 -9.96 -6.42
C PRO A 34 -9.09 -8.88 -6.69
N ARG A 35 -7.85 -9.11 -6.26
CA ARG A 35 -6.71 -8.22 -6.52
C ARG A 35 -5.85 -8.62 -7.72
N SER A 36 -6.15 -9.75 -8.37
CA SER A 36 -5.29 -10.32 -9.40
C SER A 36 -5.10 -9.41 -10.61
N CYS A 37 -6.08 -8.57 -10.93
CA CYS A 37 -5.97 -7.60 -12.03
C CYS A 37 -4.77 -6.66 -11.86
N TYR A 38 -4.42 -6.31 -10.62
CA TYR A 38 -3.26 -5.47 -10.32
C TYR A 38 -1.98 -6.29 -10.27
N ASP A 39 -1.98 -7.38 -9.50
CA ASP A 39 -0.79 -8.21 -9.24
C ASP A 39 -0.28 -8.86 -10.54
N GLU A 40 -1.17 -9.54 -11.26
CA GLU A 40 -0.85 -10.16 -12.55
C GLU A 40 -0.61 -9.11 -13.64
N GLY A 41 -1.31 -7.97 -13.59
CA GLY A 41 -1.05 -6.86 -14.50
C GLY A 41 0.39 -6.37 -14.42
N LYS A 42 0.93 -6.25 -13.20
CA LYS A 42 2.33 -5.84 -12.98
C LYS A 42 3.32 -6.94 -13.35
N ARG A 43 3.02 -8.20 -13.07
CA ARG A 43 3.85 -9.36 -13.49
C ARG A 43 3.92 -9.46 -15.02
N CYS A 44 2.78 -9.35 -15.70
CA CYS A 44 2.69 -9.34 -17.16
C CYS A 44 3.50 -8.19 -17.77
N ALA A 45 3.43 -7.00 -17.17
CA ALA A 45 4.24 -5.87 -17.61
C ALA A 45 5.75 -6.14 -17.49
N GLU A 46 6.23 -6.78 -16.41
CA GLU A 46 7.65 -7.17 -16.30
C GLU A 46 8.05 -8.13 -17.44
N THR A 47 7.22 -9.15 -17.72
CA THR A 47 7.45 -10.11 -18.80
C THR A 47 7.60 -9.43 -20.16
N LEU A 48 6.63 -8.57 -20.53
CA LEU A 48 6.67 -7.85 -21.80
C LEU A 48 7.93 -7.01 -21.94
N PHE A 49 8.35 -6.31 -20.88
CA PHE A 49 9.53 -5.47 -20.91
C PHE A 49 10.82 -6.29 -21.06
N PHE A 50 10.93 -7.44 -20.40
CA PHE A 50 12.09 -8.33 -20.56
C PHE A 50 12.12 -9.02 -21.92
N ASP A 51 10.97 -9.38 -22.49
CA ASP A 51 10.90 -9.95 -23.84
C ASP A 51 11.30 -8.93 -24.90
N TYR A 52 10.81 -7.70 -24.80
CA TYR A 52 11.23 -6.60 -25.68
C TYR A 52 12.74 -6.32 -25.56
N ARG A 53 13.31 -6.43 -24.36
CA ARG A 53 14.77 -6.34 -24.17
C ARG A 53 15.50 -7.46 -24.89
N ARG A 54 15.04 -8.72 -24.80
CA ARG A 54 15.69 -9.88 -25.46
C ARG A 54 15.59 -9.79 -26.99
N GLN A 55 14.46 -9.35 -27.52
CA GLN A 55 14.20 -9.31 -28.97
C GLN A 55 14.82 -8.08 -29.65
N HIS A 56 14.82 -6.93 -28.98
CA HIS A 56 15.19 -5.65 -29.61
C HIS A 56 16.40 -4.96 -28.95
N ASP A 57 17.09 -5.63 -28.02
CA ASP A 57 18.24 -5.08 -27.28
C ASP A 57 17.94 -3.72 -26.64
N LEU A 58 16.74 -3.61 -26.05
CA LEU A 58 16.26 -2.41 -25.38
C LEU A 58 16.87 -2.28 -23.97
N ARG A 59 17.28 -1.05 -23.63
CA ARG A 59 17.78 -0.73 -22.28
C ARG A 59 16.61 -0.54 -21.32
N VAL A 60 16.23 -1.63 -20.66
CA VAL A 60 15.15 -1.70 -19.67
C VAL A 60 15.72 -1.78 -18.25
N LYS A 61 15.09 -1.02 -17.34
CA LYS A 61 15.25 -1.14 -15.88
C LYS A 61 13.88 -1.31 -15.23
N VAL A 62 13.80 -2.22 -14.28
CA VAL A 62 12.59 -2.53 -13.49
C VAL A 62 12.91 -2.23 -12.03
N ALA A 63 12.02 -1.55 -11.32
CA ALA A 63 12.11 -1.38 -9.88
C ALA A 63 10.84 -1.91 -9.21
N ARG A 64 10.98 -2.80 -8.22
CA ARG A 64 9.86 -3.30 -7.41
C ARG A 64 9.71 -2.41 -6.18
N ILE A 65 8.73 -1.53 -6.24
CA ILE A 65 8.53 -0.49 -5.22
C ILE A 65 7.72 -1.07 -4.06
N PHE A 66 8.30 -1.06 -2.87
CA PHE A 66 7.59 -1.34 -1.62
C PHE A 66 6.75 -0.13 -1.19
N ASN A 67 5.92 -0.30 -0.15
CA ASN A 67 5.07 0.76 0.38
C ASN A 67 5.83 2.09 0.55
N THR A 68 5.45 3.07 -0.26
CA THR A 68 5.98 4.43 -0.24
C THR A 68 4.95 5.36 0.39
N TYR A 69 5.41 6.28 1.22
CA TYR A 69 4.58 7.30 1.84
C TYR A 69 5.27 8.67 1.79
N GLY A 70 4.50 9.75 1.77
CA GLY A 70 5.07 11.09 1.77
C GLY A 70 4.08 12.23 1.58
N PRO A 71 4.58 13.48 1.59
CA PRO A 71 3.76 14.67 1.35
C PRO A 71 3.04 14.58 -0.02
N ARG A 72 1.82 15.13 -0.11
CA ARG A 72 0.95 15.16 -1.31
C ARG A 72 0.30 13.83 -1.70
N MET A 73 0.36 12.80 -0.86
CA MET A 73 -0.52 11.65 -1.04
C MET A 73 -1.97 12.08 -0.96
N HIS A 74 -2.80 11.52 -1.83
CA HIS A 74 -4.23 11.78 -1.79
C HIS A 74 -4.78 11.27 -0.43
N PRO A 75 -5.53 12.09 0.33
CA PRO A 75 -6.04 11.68 1.65
C PRO A 75 -6.87 10.39 1.61
N ASN A 76 -7.56 10.15 0.49
CA ASN A 76 -8.39 8.97 0.27
C ASN A 76 -7.72 7.94 -0.67
N ASP A 77 -6.38 7.84 -0.70
CA ASP A 77 -5.65 6.86 -1.53
C ASP A 77 -5.94 5.40 -1.13
N GLY A 78 -6.64 5.15 0.00
CA GLY A 78 -7.11 3.83 0.41
C GLY A 78 -6.03 2.89 0.94
N ARG A 79 -4.76 3.30 0.90
CA ARG A 79 -3.62 2.54 1.44
C ARG A 79 -3.58 2.64 2.97
N VAL A 80 -3.00 1.61 3.60
CA VAL A 80 -2.97 1.47 5.08
C VAL A 80 -2.35 2.69 5.76
N VAL A 81 -1.22 3.20 5.26
CA VAL A 81 -0.49 4.32 5.87
C VAL A 81 -1.26 5.65 5.70
N SER A 82 -1.86 5.90 4.53
CA SER A 82 -2.65 7.12 4.32
C SER A 82 -3.95 7.09 5.13
N ASN A 83 -4.63 5.94 5.19
CA ASN A 83 -5.83 5.76 6.02
C ASN A 83 -5.52 5.91 7.51
N PHE A 84 -4.39 5.38 7.99
CA PHE A 84 -3.97 5.54 9.39
C PHE A 84 -3.73 7.01 9.73
N ILE A 85 -2.97 7.74 8.90
CA ILE A 85 -2.69 9.17 9.11
C ILE A 85 -3.98 10.00 9.00
N ALA A 86 -4.84 9.71 8.03
CA ALA A 86 -6.13 10.40 7.87
C ALA A 86 -7.03 10.19 9.10
N ARG A 87 -7.15 8.94 9.58
CA ARG A 87 -7.90 8.62 10.80
C ARG A 87 -7.30 9.27 12.04
N ALA A 88 -5.97 9.29 12.19
CA ALA A 88 -5.30 9.96 13.31
C ALA A 88 -5.55 11.48 13.30
N LYS A 89 -5.58 12.12 12.12
CA LYS A 89 -5.92 13.55 12.00
C LYS A 89 -7.38 13.84 12.32
N ILE A 90 -8.31 13.00 11.84
CA ILE A 90 -9.73 13.09 12.19
C ILE A 90 -9.91 12.94 13.70
N PHE A 91 -9.22 11.97 14.32
CA PHE A 91 -9.26 11.76 15.76
C PHE A 91 -8.73 12.98 16.53
N GLN A 92 -7.60 13.54 16.12
CA GLN A 92 -7.03 14.74 16.73
C GLN A 92 -7.97 15.96 16.63
N ALA A 93 -8.67 16.12 15.50
CA ALA A 93 -9.69 17.16 15.34
C ALA A 93 -10.89 16.92 16.27
N SER A 94 -11.39 15.68 16.37
CA SER A 94 -12.50 15.35 17.28
C SER A 94 -12.13 15.45 18.77
N THR A 95 -10.86 15.24 19.15
CA THR A 95 -10.41 15.48 20.52
C THR A 95 -10.28 16.96 20.88
N SER A 96 -10.19 17.85 19.89
CA SER A 96 -10.09 19.30 20.13
C SER A 96 -11.46 19.97 20.37
N GLU A 97 -12.58 19.29 20.08
CA GLU A 97 -13.94 19.75 20.41
C GLU A 97 -14.37 19.39 21.85
N VAL A 98 -13.57 18.63 22.61
CA VAL A 98 -13.79 18.40 24.05
C VAL A 98 -13.05 19.47 24.86
N TYR A 99 -13.49 20.72 24.73
CA TYR A 99 -13.17 21.78 25.69
C TYR A 99 -14.46 22.22 26.40
N GLY A 100 -14.97 21.32 27.25
CA GLY A 100 -15.86 21.66 28.34
C GLY A 100 -15.05 21.69 29.63
N ASP A 101 -15.27 22.70 30.47
CA ASP A 101 -14.64 22.86 31.78
C ASP A 101 -14.60 21.51 32.54
N PRO A 102 -13.41 21.01 32.96
CA PRO A 102 -13.28 19.77 33.73
C PRO A 102 -14.07 19.77 35.05
N SER A 103 -14.52 20.96 35.53
CA SER A 103 -15.36 21.09 36.71
C SER A 103 -16.85 20.80 36.46
N GLN A 104 -17.29 20.75 35.19
CA GLN A 104 -18.69 20.56 34.79
C GLN A 104 -18.98 19.14 34.27
N HIS A 105 -17.97 18.40 33.82
CA HIS A 105 -18.15 17.04 33.29
C HIS A 105 -17.05 16.10 33.80
N PRO A 106 -17.31 15.30 34.85
CA PRO A 106 -16.42 14.18 35.16
C PRO A 106 -16.41 13.23 33.96
N GLN A 107 -15.23 13.01 33.38
CA GLN A 107 -15.04 12.03 32.30
C GLN A 107 -15.43 10.64 32.82
N THR A 108 -16.63 10.18 32.50
CA THR A 108 -17.00 8.78 32.69
C THR A 108 -16.45 7.96 31.52
N GLU A 109 -15.80 6.85 31.84
CA GLU A 109 -15.16 5.85 30.96
C GLU A 109 -16.10 5.14 29.96
N GLU A 110 -17.24 5.74 29.60
CA GLU A 110 -18.30 5.06 28.84
C GLU A 110 -18.09 5.11 27.31
N TYR A 111 -17.04 5.79 26.82
CA TYR A 111 -16.75 5.91 25.38
C TYR A 111 -15.99 4.71 24.76
N TRP A 112 -15.82 3.62 25.53
CA TRP A 112 -15.33 2.33 25.01
C TRP A 112 -16.45 1.34 24.64
N GLY A 113 -17.71 1.81 24.59
CA GLY A 113 -18.84 1.01 24.12
C GLY A 113 -18.79 0.77 22.60
N ASN A 114 -18.51 -0.48 22.22
CA ASN A 114 -18.71 -1.10 20.90
C ASN A 114 -17.55 -1.04 19.89
N VAL A 115 -16.38 -1.55 20.27
CA VAL A 115 -15.59 -2.39 19.35
C VAL A 115 -16.05 -3.84 19.51
N ASN A 116 -17.02 -4.25 18.70
CA ASN A 116 -17.24 -5.68 18.47
C ASN A 116 -16.10 -6.20 17.58
N PRO A 117 -15.37 -7.24 17.98
CA PRO A 117 -14.49 -7.95 17.07
C PRO A 117 -15.34 -8.90 16.24
N VAL A 118 -15.60 -8.55 14.98
CA VAL A 118 -15.90 -9.51 13.91
C VAL A 118 -15.20 -9.06 12.64
#